data_AF-A0A176S1P2-F1
#
_entry.id   AF-A0A176S1P2-F1
#
_cell.length_a   1.000
_cell.length_b   1.000
_cell.length_c   1.000
_cell.angle_alpha   90.00
_cell.angle_beta   90.00
_cell.angle_gamma   90.00
#
_symmetry.space_group_name_H-M   'P 1'
#
loop_
_entity.id
_entity.type
_entity.pdbx_description
1 polymer ?
#
loop_
_entity_poly.entity_id
_entity_poly.type
_entity_poly.pdbx_seq_one_letter_code
_entity_poly.pdbx_strand_id
1 'polypeptide(L)'
;MTGTADTEAYEFQQIYGLEVVVIPTNQTMIRDDKGDLIYLTTQEKYHAIIEDIKTCQQAGQPVLVGTTSIENSEILSKQLAQEKIKHQVLNARFHEQEAQIIAQAGSPCTITIATNMAGRGTDIVLGGNIEFEIKDMGDNPDEAEVEKKRHEWQQSL
;
A
#
# COMPACT_ATOMS: atom_id res chain seq x y z
N MET A 1 4.90 16.06 -12.77
CA MET A 1 4.40 16.16 -11.38
C MET A 1 4.83 14.94 -10.60
N THR A 2 5.24 15.10 -9.34
CA THR A 2 5.70 14.02 -8.44
C THR A 2 5.66 14.51 -6.99
N GLY A 3 5.67 13.60 -6.02
CA GLY A 3 5.69 13.92 -4.59
C GLY A 3 7.09 14.13 -3.98
N THR A 4 8.17 13.80 -4.70
CA THR A 4 9.53 13.71 -4.13
C THR A 4 10.60 14.48 -4.91
N ALA A 5 10.22 15.49 -5.71
CA ALA A 5 11.19 16.23 -6.55
C ALA A 5 12.06 17.22 -5.78
N ASP A 6 11.70 17.57 -4.54
CA ASP A 6 12.35 18.65 -3.79
C ASP A 6 13.84 18.39 -3.53
N THR A 7 14.23 17.14 -3.26
CA THR A 7 15.63 16.78 -3.04
C THR A 7 16.50 16.95 -4.28
N GLU A 8 15.91 16.76 -5.47
CA GLU A 8 16.60 16.82 -6.76
C GLU A 8 16.39 18.16 -7.48
N ALA A 9 15.83 19.17 -6.79
CA ALA A 9 15.48 20.47 -7.39
C ALA A 9 16.69 21.15 -8.06
N TYR A 10 17.87 21.07 -7.44
CA TYR A 10 19.08 21.63 -8.01
C TYR A 10 19.49 20.93 -9.32
N GLU A 11 19.42 19.60 -9.38
CA GLU A 11 19.73 18.84 -10.59
C GLU A 11 18.72 19.15 -11.71
N PHE A 12 17.43 19.22 -11.38
CA PHE A 12 16.39 19.61 -12.32
C PHE A 12 16.63 20.98 -12.94
N GLN A 13 17.03 21.96 -12.13
CA GLN A 13 17.37 23.30 -12.61
C GLN A 13 18.61 23.29 -13.51
N GLN A 14 19.70 22.64 -13.09
CA GLN A 14 20.98 22.69 -13.81
C GLN A 14 20.95 21.94 -15.13
N ILE A 15 20.34 20.75 -15.15
CA ILE A 15 20.37 19.87 -16.32
C ILE A 15 19.24 20.21 -17.29
N TYR A 16 18.05 20.53 -16.76
CA TYR A 16 16.84 20.67 -17.56
C TYR A 16 16.24 22.08 -17.56
N GLY A 17 16.76 22.99 -16.74
CA GLY A 17 16.17 24.33 -16.58
C GLY A 17 14.77 24.30 -15.94
N LEU A 18 14.46 23.24 -15.19
CA LEU A 18 13.15 23.04 -14.59
C LEU A 18 13.16 23.48 -13.12
N GLU A 19 12.29 24.43 -12.80
CA GLU A 19 12.04 24.84 -11.42
C GLU A 19 11.14 23.81 -10.71
N VAL A 20 11.48 23.50 -9.46
CA VAL A 20 10.66 22.65 -8.58
C VAL A 20 9.92 23.54 -7.59
N VAL A 21 8.61 23.42 -7.56
CA VAL A 21 7.74 24.14 -6.63
C VAL A 21 7.02 23.13 -5.74
N VAL A 22 7.18 23.27 -4.42
CA VAL A 22 6.50 22.43 -3.43
C VAL A 22 5.09 22.98 -3.20
N ILE A 23 4.08 22.24 -3.66
CA ILE A 23 2.67 22.55 -3.44
C ILE A 23 2.24 22.02 -2.07
N PRO A 24 1.59 22.84 -1.22
CA PRO A 24 1.09 22.37 0.08
C PRO A 24 0.02 21.28 -0.08
N THR A 25 -0.05 20.37 0.89
CA THR A 25 -1.05 19.30 0.89
C THR A 25 -2.45 19.83 1.19
N ASN A 26 -3.48 19.15 0.67
CA ASN A 26 -4.88 19.52 0.92
C ASN A 26 -5.28 19.39 2.41
N GLN A 27 -4.64 18.48 3.13
CA GLN A 27 -4.83 18.28 4.58
C GLN A 27 -3.49 18.27 5.29
N THR A 28 -3.50 18.49 6.61
CA THR A 28 -2.29 18.39 7.44
C THR A 28 -1.82 16.94 7.46
N MET A 29 -0.54 16.72 7.17
CA MET A 29 0.07 15.40 7.19
C MET A 29 0.30 14.96 8.64
N ILE A 30 -0.27 13.81 9.03
CA ILE A 30 -0.22 13.26 10.40
C ILE A 30 0.47 11.88 10.47
N ARG A 31 1.17 11.48 9.41
CA ARG A 31 1.88 10.20 9.35
C ARG A 31 3.04 10.20 10.36
N ASP A 32 3.15 9.12 11.12
CA ASP A 32 4.18 8.93 12.14
C ASP A 32 5.30 8.04 11.58
N ASP A 33 6.33 8.67 11.01
CA ASP A 33 7.48 7.98 10.44
C ASP A 33 8.44 7.54 11.56
N LYS A 34 8.54 6.23 11.78
CA LYS A 34 9.41 5.62 12.80
C LYS A 34 10.86 5.53 12.33
N GLY A 35 11.79 5.50 13.29
CA GLY A 35 13.20 5.25 13.02
C GLY A 35 13.47 3.80 12.60
N ASP A 36 14.55 3.60 11.86
CA ASP A 36 14.94 2.28 11.34
C ASP A 36 15.30 1.30 12.45
N LEU A 37 14.89 0.03 12.27
CA LEU A 37 15.29 -1.08 13.12
C LEU A 37 16.33 -1.94 12.39
N ILE A 38 17.54 -2.03 12.96
CA ILE A 38 18.67 -2.76 12.38
C ILE A 38 18.92 -4.02 13.19
N TYR A 39 18.99 -5.17 12.50
CA TYR A 39 19.20 -6.48 13.10
C TYR A 39 20.54 -7.07 12.63
N LEU A 40 21.15 -7.90 13.47
CA LEU A 40 22.43 -8.54 13.16
C LEU A 40 22.29 -9.58 12.05
N THR A 41 21.21 -10.35 12.08
CA THR A 41 20.94 -11.40 11.10
C THR A 41 19.65 -11.17 10.32
N THR A 42 19.61 -11.70 9.10
CA THR A 42 18.40 -11.67 8.26
C THR A 42 17.24 -12.44 8.90
N GLN A 43 17.54 -13.51 9.65
CA GLN A 43 16.53 -14.33 10.30
C GLN A 43 15.83 -13.56 11.44
N GLU A 44 16.59 -12.86 12.27
CA GLU A 44 16.03 -11.98 13.31
C GLU A 44 15.19 -10.85 12.68
N LYS A 45 15.68 -10.23 11.61
CA LYS A 45 14.93 -9.22 10.86
C LYS A 45 13.57 -9.74 10.40
N TYR A 46 13.55 -10.90 9.74
CA TYR A 46 12.29 -11.48 9.26
C TYR A 46 11.35 -11.90 10.39
N HIS A 47 11.89 -12.45 11.48
CA HIS A 47 11.10 -12.78 12.66
C HIS A 47 10.44 -11.52 13.25
N ALA A 48 11.20 -10.43 13.40
CA ALA A 48 10.66 -9.17 13.89
C ALA A 48 9.59 -8.58 12.97
N ILE A 49 9.78 -8.63 11.65
CA ILE A 49 8.77 -8.20 10.67
C ILE A 49 7.46 -9.00 10.83
N ILE A 50 7.56 -10.33 11.00
CA ILE A 50 6.38 -11.19 11.15
C ILE A 50 5.63 -10.88 12.44
N GLU A 51 6.34 -10.69 13.56
CA GLU A 51 5.71 -10.34 14.84
C GLU A 51 5.04 -8.95 14.81
N ASP A 52 5.64 -7.99 14.10
CA ASP A 52 5.04 -6.67 13.88
C ASP A 52 3.75 -6.77 13.05
N ILE A 53 3.79 -7.54 11.94
CA ILE A 53 2.61 -7.82 11.10
C ILE A 53 1.48 -8.46 11.92
N LYS A 54 1.80 -9.44 12.79
CA LYS A 54 0.80 -10.06 13.66
C LYS A 54 0.18 -9.05 14.61
N THR A 55 0.98 -8.16 15.17
CA THR A 55 0.52 -7.12 16.11
C THR A 55 -0.43 -6.14 15.40
N CYS A 56 -0.06 -5.66 14.21
CA CYS A 56 -0.92 -4.82 13.38
C CYS A 56 -2.22 -5.54 13.00
N GLN A 57 -2.14 -6.81 12.58
CA GLN A 57 -3.32 -7.59 12.20
C GLN A 57 -4.28 -7.82 13.38
N GLN A 58 -3.75 -8.08 14.59
CA GLN A 58 -4.57 -8.18 15.80
C GLN A 58 -5.26 -6.86 16.15
N ALA A 59 -4.64 -5.72 15.83
CA ALA A 59 -5.21 -4.39 15.99
C ALA A 59 -6.17 -3.98 14.84
N GLY A 60 -6.35 -4.82 13.82
CA GLY A 60 -7.19 -4.52 12.66
C GLY A 60 -6.53 -3.67 11.57
N GLN A 61 -5.25 -3.32 11.74
CA GLN A 61 -4.54 -2.38 10.88
C GLN A 61 -4.10 -3.06 9.55
N PRO A 62 -4.33 -2.41 8.39
CA PRO A 62 -3.76 -2.87 7.12
C PRO A 62 -2.24 -2.66 7.08
N VAL A 63 -1.52 -3.58 6.44
CA VAL A 63 -0.05 -3.57 6.37
C VAL A 63 0.43 -3.73 4.93
N LEU A 64 1.29 -2.82 4.49
CA LEU A 64 2.03 -2.92 3.24
C LEU A 64 3.52 -3.17 3.52
N VAL A 65 4.05 -4.27 3.04
CA VAL A 65 5.47 -4.63 3.20
C VAL A 65 6.22 -4.46 1.89
N GLY A 66 7.18 -3.54 1.87
CA GLY A 66 8.07 -3.32 0.73
C GLY A 66 9.29 -4.24 0.75
N THR A 67 9.58 -4.91 -0.35
CA THR A 67 10.83 -5.69 -0.55
C THR A 67 11.60 -5.16 -1.76
N THR A 68 12.90 -5.44 -1.85
CA THR A 68 13.73 -5.00 -2.98
C THR A 68 13.82 -6.03 -4.12
N SER A 69 13.41 -7.28 -3.88
CA SER A 69 13.51 -8.36 -4.87
C SER A 69 12.37 -9.35 -4.74
N ILE A 70 12.03 -9.99 -5.86
CA ILE A 70 10.99 -11.04 -5.91
C ILE A 70 11.36 -12.19 -4.99
N GLU A 71 12.65 -12.56 -4.94
CA GLU A 71 13.13 -13.62 -4.04
C GLU A 71 12.83 -13.30 -2.57
N ASN A 72 13.06 -12.07 -2.12
CA ASN A 72 12.74 -11.66 -0.76
C ASN A 72 11.23 -11.68 -0.51
N SER A 73 10.41 -11.27 -1.48
CA SER A 73 8.94 -11.37 -1.40
C SER A 73 8.47 -12.82 -1.23
N GLU A 74 9.05 -13.75 -1.99
CA GLU A 74 8.71 -15.18 -1.91
C GLU A 74 9.15 -15.81 -0.59
N ILE A 75 10.32 -15.43 -0.06
CA ILE A 75 10.79 -15.89 1.26
C ILE A 75 9.82 -15.42 2.35
N LEU A 76 9.46 -14.13 2.34
CA LEU A 76 8.54 -13.56 3.32
C LEU A 76 7.13 -14.17 3.18
N SER A 77 6.64 -14.33 1.95
CA SER A 77 5.36 -14.98 1.65
C SER A 77 5.29 -16.39 2.23
N LYS A 78 6.34 -17.20 2.06
CA LYS A 78 6.43 -18.55 2.64
C LYS A 78 6.39 -18.53 4.17
N GLN A 79 7.11 -17.61 4.81
CA GLN A 79 7.12 -17.51 6.27
C GLN A 79 5.75 -17.06 6.82
N LEU A 80 5.09 -16.10 6.17
CA LEU A 80 3.73 -15.69 6.53
C LEU A 80 2.73 -16.83 6.33
N ALA A 81 2.89 -17.63 5.27
CA ALA A 81 2.04 -18.80 5.05
C ALA A 81 2.23 -19.89 6.13
N GLN A 82 3.45 -20.09 6.64
CA GLN A 82 3.73 -21.00 7.75
C GLN A 82 3.01 -20.57 9.03
N GLU A 83 2.94 -19.26 9.27
CA GLU A 83 2.19 -18.65 10.38
C GLU A 83 0.68 -18.53 10.11
N LYS A 84 0.19 -19.04 8.97
CA LYS A 84 -1.21 -19.00 8.52
C LYS A 84 -1.78 -17.59 8.33
N ILE A 85 -0.91 -16.64 8.00
CA ILE A 85 -1.28 -15.26 7.75
C ILE A 85 -1.65 -15.12 6.26
N LYS A 86 -2.92 -14.77 5.99
CA LYS A 86 -3.38 -14.47 4.63
C LYS A 86 -2.74 -13.17 4.16
N HIS A 87 -2.13 -13.21 2.98
CA HIS A 87 -1.44 -12.07 2.39
C HIS A 87 -1.53 -12.11 0.86
N GLN A 88 -1.27 -10.98 0.24
CA GLN A 88 -1.21 -10.80 -1.22
C GLN A 88 0.20 -10.40 -1.63
N VAL A 89 0.66 -10.82 -2.81
CA VAL A 89 2.01 -10.53 -3.31
C VAL A 89 1.93 -9.85 -4.68
N LEU A 90 2.65 -8.74 -4.82
CA LEU A 90 2.74 -7.93 -6.03
C LEU A 90 4.17 -7.99 -6.55
N ASN A 91 4.33 -8.53 -7.76
CA ASN A 91 5.63 -8.84 -8.35
C ASN A 91 5.93 -8.00 -9.60
N ALA A 92 5.15 -6.94 -9.86
CA ALA A 92 5.27 -6.06 -11.02
C ALA A 92 5.13 -6.78 -12.38
N ARG A 93 4.37 -7.88 -12.43
CA ARG A 93 4.17 -8.69 -13.65
C ARG A 93 2.85 -8.38 -14.36
N PHE A 94 1.80 -8.07 -13.61
CA PHE A 94 0.45 -7.89 -14.15
C PHE A 94 -0.17 -6.59 -13.64
N HIS A 95 0.11 -5.48 -14.30
CA HIS A 95 -0.25 -4.14 -13.79
C HIS A 95 -1.74 -3.95 -13.49
N GLU A 96 -2.64 -4.47 -14.33
CA GLU A 96 -4.09 -4.29 -14.16
C GLU A 96 -4.64 -5.08 -12.96
N GLN A 97 -4.23 -6.33 -12.81
CA GLN A 97 -4.61 -7.17 -11.66
C GLN A 97 -3.97 -6.67 -10.37
N GLU A 98 -2.72 -6.22 -10.43
CA GLU A 98 -2.01 -5.66 -9.28
C GLU A 98 -2.66 -4.36 -8.78
N ALA A 99 -3.20 -3.53 -9.68
CA ALA A 99 -3.95 -2.33 -9.31
C ALA A 99 -5.22 -2.68 -8.53
N GLN A 100 -5.95 -3.73 -8.93
CA GLN A 100 -7.13 -4.22 -8.20
C GLN A 100 -6.77 -4.65 -6.78
N ILE A 101 -5.67 -5.39 -6.64
CA ILE A 101 -5.15 -5.87 -5.37
C ILE A 101 -4.73 -4.69 -4.47
N ILE A 102 -4.03 -3.70 -5.03
CA ILE A 102 -3.59 -2.51 -4.28
C ILE A 102 -4.74 -1.61 -3.83
N ALA A 103 -5.75 -1.43 -4.68
CA ALA A 103 -6.93 -0.64 -4.32
C ALA A 103 -7.64 -1.19 -3.06
N GLN A 104 -7.49 -2.48 -2.78
CA GLN A 104 -8.06 -3.18 -1.63
C GLN A 104 -7.06 -3.38 -0.48
N ALA A 105 -5.81 -2.91 -0.62
CA ALA A 105 -4.78 -3.08 0.41
C ALA A 105 -5.08 -2.30 1.71
N GLY A 106 -5.93 -1.28 1.64
CA GLY A 106 -6.33 -0.47 2.79
C GLY A 106 -7.48 -1.03 3.62
N SER A 107 -8.04 -2.18 3.23
CA SER A 107 -9.11 -2.84 3.97
C SER A 107 -8.59 -3.43 5.30
N PRO A 108 -9.42 -3.48 6.37
CA PRO A 108 -8.97 -3.94 7.69
C PRO A 108 -8.34 -5.33 7.65
N CYS A 109 -7.26 -5.53 8.44
CA CYS A 109 -6.49 -6.76 8.52
C CYS A 109 -5.82 -7.25 7.22
N THR A 110 -5.84 -6.45 6.13
CA THR A 110 -5.22 -6.83 4.85
C THR A 110 -3.70 -6.69 4.93
N ILE A 111 -2.99 -7.70 4.41
CA ILE A 111 -1.52 -7.71 4.34
C ILE A 111 -1.11 -7.87 2.89
N THR A 112 -0.33 -6.90 2.41
CA THR A 112 0.11 -6.85 1.02
C THR A 112 1.63 -6.72 0.96
N ILE A 113 2.28 -7.57 0.18
CA ILE A 113 3.73 -7.55 -0.07
C ILE A 113 3.95 -6.93 -1.45
N ALA A 114 4.72 -5.85 -1.52
CA ALA A 114 5.04 -5.15 -2.75
C ALA A 114 6.54 -5.23 -3.06
N THR A 115 6.87 -5.77 -4.23
CA THR A 115 8.26 -5.80 -4.70
C THR A 115 8.62 -4.47 -5.37
N ASN A 116 9.68 -3.81 -4.90
CA ASN A 116 10.14 -2.49 -5.32
C ASN A 116 9.04 -1.42 -5.23
N MET A 117 8.46 -1.05 -6.36
CA MET A 117 7.35 -0.10 -6.48
C MET A 117 6.17 -0.73 -7.22
N ALA A 118 5.94 -2.03 -7.05
CA ALA A 118 4.73 -2.69 -7.54
C ALA A 118 3.50 -2.00 -6.93
N GLY A 119 2.49 -1.72 -7.75
CA GLY A 119 1.34 -0.92 -7.33
C GLY A 119 1.47 0.59 -7.51
N ARG A 120 2.60 1.09 -8.03
CA ARG A 120 2.79 2.53 -8.26
C ARG A 120 1.69 3.10 -9.15
N GLY A 121 1.12 4.22 -8.71
CA GLY A 121 0.09 4.95 -9.45
C GLY A 121 -1.35 4.57 -9.11
N THR A 122 -1.56 3.62 -8.17
CA THR A 122 -2.87 3.34 -7.58
C THR A 122 -2.83 3.74 -6.10
N ASP A 123 -3.79 4.56 -5.68
CA ASP A 123 -3.87 5.02 -4.29
C ASP A 123 -4.45 3.94 -3.37
N ILE A 124 -3.89 3.80 -2.17
CA ILE A 124 -4.40 2.91 -1.12
C ILE A 124 -5.37 3.72 -0.24
N VAL A 125 -6.66 3.45 -0.41
CA VAL A 125 -7.73 4.08 0.38
C VAL A 125 -8.03 3.20 1.60
N LEU A 126 -7.99 3.78 2.80
CA LEU A 126 -8.33 3.09 4.04
C LEU A 126 -9.82 2.70 4.04
N GLY A 127 -10.13 1.49 4.53
CA GLY A 127 -11.47 0.90 4.45
C GLY A 127 -11.77 0.22 3.12
N GLY A 128 -10.82 0.19 2.18
CA GLY A 128 -11.02 -0.33 0.82
C GLY A 128 -11.56 0.75 -0.12
N ASN A 129 -11.30 0.59 -1.41
CA ASN A 129 -11.72 1.57 -2.42
C ASN A 129 -13.13 1.25 -2.93
N ILE A 130 -14.14 1.87 -2.30
CA ILE A 130 -15.54 1.70 -2.71
C ILE A 130 -15.82 2.19 -4.14
N GLU A 131 -15.10 3.20 -4.63
CA GLU A 131 -15.26 3.67 -6.02
C GLU A 131 -14.81 2.60 -7.01
N PHE A 132 -13.78 1.84 -6.64
CA PHE A 132 -13.35 0.67 -7.39
C PHE A 132 -14.42 -0.43 -7.39
N GLU A 133 -15.02 -0.72 -6.24
CA GLU A 133 -16.12 -1.69 -6.14
C GLU A 133 -17.37 -1.27 -6.92
N ILE A 134 -17.71 0.02 -6.92
CA ILE A 134 -18.83 0.56 -7.70
C ILE A 134 -18.53 0.47 -9.20
N LYS A 135 -17.28 0.72 -9.62
CA LYS A 135 -16.87 0.63 -11.02
C LYS A 135 -16.87 -0.81 -11.54
N ASP A 136 -16.56 -1.78 -10.69
CA ASP A 136 -16.61 -3.21 -11.04
C ASP A 136 -18.06 -3.74 -11.18
N MET A 137 -19.06 -3.01 -10.67
CA MET A 137 -20.49 -3.34 -10.84
C MET A 137 -21.05 -3.04 -12.24
N GLY A 138 -20.25 -2.45 -13.15
CA GLY A 138 -20.63 -2.17 -14.53
C GLY A 138 -21.08 -0.72 -14.78
N ASP A 139 -21.47 -0.41 -16.02
CA ASP A 139 -21.73 0.98 -16.49
C ASP A 139 -23.05 1.60 -15.98
N ASN A 140 -23.93 0.83 -15.33
CA ASN A 140 -25.22 1.35 -14.82
C ASN A 140 -25.67 0.61 -13.55
N PRO A 141 -24.93 0.75 -12.42
CA PRO A 141 -25.30 0.12 -11.16
C PRO A 141 -26.57 0.77 -10.59
N ASP A 142 -27.44 -0.01 -9.95
CA ASP A 142 -28.64 0.48 -9.30
C ASP A 142 -28.25 1.49 -8.20
N GLU A 143 -28.79 2.72 -8.27
CA GLU A 143 -28.46 3.81 -7.35
C GLU A 143 -28.71 3.41 -5.89
N ALA A 144 -29.72 2.57 -5.64
CA ALA A 144 -30.04 2.05 -4.31
C ALA A 144 -28.97 1.08 -3.76
N GLU A 145 -28.34 0.27 -4.63
CA GLU A 145 -27.26 -0.64 -4.20
C GLU A 145 -25.96 0.12 -3.95
N VAL A 146 -25.67 1.14 -4.76
CA VAL A 146 -24.50 2.02 -4.58
C VAL A 146 -24.59 2.77 -3.26
N GLU A 147 -25.76 3.32 -2.94
CA GLU A 147 -25.95 4.09 -1.71
C GLU A 147 -25.90 3.20 -0.46
N LYS A 148 -26.44 1.98 -0.56
CA LYS A 148 -26.32 0.98 0.51
C LYS A 148 -24.86 0.59 0.76
N LYS A 149 -24.08 0.30 -0.30
CA LYS A 149 -22.65 -0.01 -0.16
C LYS A 149 -21.86 1.16 0.43
N ARG A 150 -22.17 2.40 0.03
CA ARG A 150 -21.55 3.60 0.61
C ARG A 150 -21.84 3.73 2.09
N HIS A 151 -23.08 3.45 2.48
CA HIS A 151 -23.50 3.50 3.88
C HIS A 151 -22.83 2.38 4.71
N GLU A 152 -22.71 1.16 4.16
CA GLU A 152 -22.01 0.05 4.81
C GLU A 152 -20.51 0.34 4.98
N TRP A 153 -19.87 0.92 3.96
CA TRP A 153 -18.46 1.34 4.01
C TRP A 153 -18.21 2.44 5.05
N GLN A 154 -19.08 3.46 5.09
CA GLN A 154 -19.00 4.53 6.09
C GLN A 154 -19.19 4.04 7.53
N GLN A 155 -19.94 2.96 7.74
CA GLN A 155 -20.07 2.34 9.06
C GLN A 155 -18.92 1.39 9.41
N SER A 156 -18.11 1.00 8.43
CA SER A 156 -16.97 0.10 8.62
C SER A 156 -15.63 0.80 8.86
N LEU A 157 -15.57 2.11 8.60
CA LEU A 157 -14.48 3.02 8.94
C LEU A 157 -14.47 3.37 10.43
#